data_AF-A0A514ZAH1-F1
#
_entry.id   AF-A0A514ZAH1-F1
#
_cell.length_a   1.000
_cell.length_b   1.000
_cell.length_c   1.000
_cell.angle_alpha   90.00
_cell.angle_beta   90.00
_cell.angle_gamma   90.00
#
_symmetry.space_group_name_H-M   'P 1'
#
loop_
_entity.id
_entity.type
_entity.pdbx_description
1 polymer ?
#
loop_
_entity_poly.entity_id
_entity_poly.type
_entity_poly.pdbx_seq_one_letter_code
_entity_poly.pdbx_strand_id
1 'polypeptide(L)'
;MGTSRISSDIGVAQSAVSKLTSVTSSTQGKQVEFSGSSLKCMSSAQNLTNDMLKDVEELVETIQTQAHKVTGLAQIIEYRDQTDAQSWGF
;
A
#
# COMPACT_ATOMS: atom_id res chain seq x y z
N MET A 1 11.97 -30.38 20.07
CA MET A 1 10.69 -29.75 19.64
C MET A 1 11.03 -28.36 19.16
N GLY A 2 10.92 -28.11 17.85
CA GLY A 2 11.32 -26.83 17.26
C GLY A 2 10.39 -25.73 17.73
N THR A 3 10.88 -24.89 18.64
CA THR A 3 10.25 -23.62 18.96
C THR A 3 10.48 -22.69 17.78
N SER A 4 9.62 -22.77 16.76
CA SER A 4 9.41 -21.60 15.92
C SER A 4 8.93 -20.51 16.86
N ARG A 5 9.83 -19.63 17.29
CA ARG A 5 9.47 -18.42 18.01
C ARG A 5 8.42 -17.75 17.14
N ILE A 6 7.17 -17.70 17.63
CA ILE A 6 6.22 -16.74 17.12
C ILE A 6 6.86 -15.41 17.51
N SER A 7 7.58 -14.83 16.56
CA SER A 7 8.29 -13.58 16.69
C SER A 7 7.85 -12.81 15.46
N SER A 8 6.95 -11.85 15.65
CA SER A 8 6.74 -10.87 14.60
C SER A 8 8.06 -10.13 14.33
N ASP A 9 8.40 -10.00 13.06
CA ASP A 9 9.59 -9.28 12.61
C ASP A 9 9.12 -8.02 11.87
N ILE A 10 9.16 -6.88 12.58
CA ILE A 10 8.84 -5.57 12.00
C ILE A 10 9.72 -5.29 10.77
N GLY A 11 10.97 -5.75 10.75
CA GLY A 11 11.89 -5.54 9.64
C GLY A 11 11.44 -6.25 8.37
N VAL A 12 10.91 -7.47 8.49
CA VAL A 12 10.30 -8.20 7.35
C VAL A 12 9.04 -7.50 6.85
N ALA A 13 8.18 -7.03 7.76
CA ALA A 13 6.97 -6.29 7.41
C ALA A 13 7.30 -4.95 6.72
N GLN A 14 8.26 -4.18 7.25
CA GLN A 14 8.73 -2.93 6.66
C GLN A 14 9.38 -3.15 5.30
N SER A 15 10.15 -4.23 5.12
CA SER A 15 10.76 -4.58 3.84
C SER A 15 9.69 -4.92 2.78
N ALA A 16 8.64 -5.64 3.16
CA ALA A 16 7.51 -5.95 2.28
C ALA A 16 6.75 -4.68 1.86
N VAL A 17 6.46 -3.77 2.80
CA VAL A 17 5.80 -2.50 2.50
C VAL A 17 6.70 -1.58 1.66
N SER A 18 8.01 -1.54 1.92
CA SER A 18 8.96 -0.72 1.15
C SER A 18 9.09 -1.15 -0.32
N LYS A 19 8.96 -2.46 -0.59
CA LYS A 19 8.90 -2.97 -1.96
C LYS A 19 7.62 -2.55 -2.68
N LEU A 20 6.52 -2.44 -1.96
CA LEU A 20 5.24 -1.98 -2.49
C LEU A 20 5.28 -0.48 -2.80
N THR A 21 5.82 0.35 -1.90
CA THR A 21 5.89 1.81 -2.09
C THR A 21 6.92 2.23 -3.15
N SER A 22 7.95 1.43 -3.43
CA SER A 22 8.86 1.65 -4.57
C SER A 22 8.18 1.50 -5.95
N VAL A 23 7.01 0.87 -6.01
CA VAL A 23 6.25 0.68 -7.27
C VAL A 23 5.27 1.83 -7.53
N THR A 24 5.08 2.73 -6.57
CA THR A 24 4.12 3.85 -6.70
C THR A 24 4.53 4.78 -7.84
N SER A 25 3.78 4.72 -8.92
CA SER A 25 4.03 5.42 -10.17
C SER A 25 3.78 6.92 -10.05
N SER A 26 4.68 7.70 -10.64
CA SER A 26 4.73 9.17 -10.80
C SER A 26 3.54 9.80 -11.56
N THR A 27 2.36 9.19 -11.53
CA THR A 27 1.18 9.64 -12.27
C THR A 27 0.29 10.59 -11.49
N GLN A 28 0.55 10.78 -10.19
CA GLN A 28 -0.24 11.63 -9.30
C GLN A 28 -0.52 13.01 -9.90
N GLY A 29 -1.78 13.24 -10.28
CA GLY A 29 -2.24 14.52 -10.84
C GLY A 29 -1.95 14.72 -12.34
N LYS A 30 -1.62 13.67 -13.09
CA LYS A 30 -1.50 13.74 -14.55
C LYS A 30 -2.88 13.57 -15.19
N GLN A 31 -3.32 14.63 -15.87
CA GLN A 31 -4.52 14.62 -16.69
C GLN A 31 -4.16 14.56 -18.17
N VAL A 32 -4.88 13.76 -18.94
CA VAL A 32 -4.79 13.76 -20.39
C VAL A 32 -5.65 14.91 -20.92
N GLU A 33 -5.00 15.84 -21.62
CA GLU A 33 -5.62 17.00 -22.26
C GLU A 33 -5.38 16.94 -23.78
N PHE A 34 -6.45 17.08 -24.56
CA PHE A 34 -6.34 17.21 -26.02
C PHE A 34 -6.50 18.68 -26.42
N SER A 35 -5.53 19.23 -27.15
CA SER A 35 -5.48 20.66 -27.52
C SER A 35 -6.48 21.08 -28.63
N GLY A 36 -7.72 20.59 -28.62
CA GLY A 36 -8.78 21.11 -29.51
C GLY A 36 -9.68 20.09 -30.22
N SER A 37 -9.81 18.86 -29.72
CA SER A 37 -10.71 17.87 -30.34
C SER A 37 -12.18 18.21 -30.11
N SER A 38 -12.94 18.47 -31.19
CA SER A 38 -14.38 18.76 -31.17
C SER A 38 -15.26 17.51 -31.36
N LEU A 39 -14.65 16.34 -31.57
CA LEU A 39 -15.36 15.07 -31.70
C LEU A 39 -15.80 14.57 -30.32
N LYS A 40 -17.11 14.43 -30.12
CA LYS A 40 -17.71 13.94 -28.85
C LYS A 40 -17.06 12.65 -28.34
N CYS A 41 -16.72 11.72 -29.25
CA CYS A 41 -16.05 10.47 -28.89
C CYS A 41 -14.66 10.66 -28.27
N MET A 42 -13.90 11.68 -28.71
CA MET A 42 -12.58 11.99 -28.12
C MET A 42 -12.71 12.62 -26.74
N SER A 43 -13.69 13.50 -26.52
CA SER A 43 -13.97 14.06 -25.20
C SER A 43 -14.44 12.99 -24.21
N SER A 44 -15.30 12.06 -24.65
CA SER A 44 -15.70 10.90 -23.83
C SER A 44 -14.51 10.00 -23.49
N ALA A 45 -13.63 9.73 -24.46
CA ALA A 45 -12.42 8.94 -24.23
C ALA A 45 -11.43 9.64 -23.30
N GLN A 46 -11.30 10.97 -23.40
CA GLN A 46 -10.49 11.78 -22.49
C GLN A 46 -11.00 11.67 -21.05
N ASN A 47 -12.30 11.88 -20.84
CA ASN A 47 -12.91 11.76 -19.52
C ASN A 47 -12.74 10.34 -18.95
N LEU A 48 -13.02 9.30 -19.74
CA LEU A 48 -12.83 7.92 -19.32
C LEU A 48 -11.37 7.63 -18.93
N THR A 49 -10.41 8.15 -19.69
CA THR A 49 -8.98 7.95 -19.40
C THR A 49 -8.58 8.64 -18.10
N ASN A 50 -9.10 9.84 -17.86
CA ASN A 50 -8.84 10.59 -16.63
C ASN A 50 -9.52 9.94 -15.42
N ASP A 51 -10.73 9.42 -15.57
CA ASP A 51 -11.44 8.66 -14.54
C ASP A 51 -10.68 7.37 -14.20
N MET A 52 -10.21 6.63 -15.20
CA MET A 52 -9.37 5.45 -14.98
C MET A 52 -8.04 5.78 -14.29
N LEU A 53 -7.41 6.90 -14.63
CA LEU A 53 -6.19 7.38 -13.95
C LEU A 53 -6.47 7.65 -12.47
N LYS A 54 -7.59 8.29 -12.17
CA LYS A 54 -8.03 8.56 -10.80
C LYS A 54 -8.33 7.27 -10.03
N ASP A 55 -9.04 6.32 -10.63
CA ASP A 55 -9.36 5.03 -10.01
C ASP A 55 -8.09 4.22 -9.70
N VAL A 56 -7.09 4.28 -10.58
CA VAL A 56 -5.78 3.64 -10.35
C VAL A 56 -5.02 4.33 -9.21
N GLU A 57 -5.07 5.66 -9.12
CA GLU A 57 -4.49 6.40 -7.99
C GLU A 57 -5.16 6.00 -6.66
N GLU A 58 -6.48 5.94 -6.61
CA GLU A 58 -7.24 5.57 -5.41
C GLU A 58 -6.97 4.11 -5.01
N LEU A 59 -6.87 3.19 -5.98
CA LEU A 59 -6.48 1.80 -5.72
C LEU A 59 -5.10 1.72 -5.08
N VAL A 60 -4.12 2.46 -5.63
CA VAL A 60 -2.76 2.48 -5.11
C VAL A 60 -2.72 3.05 -3.68
N GLU A 61 -3.44 4.13 -3.41
CA GLU A 61 -3.56 4.71 -2.06
C GLU A 61 -4.21 3.73 -1.06
N THR A 62 -5.24 3.02 -1.51
CA THR A 62 -5.91 1.99 -0.69
C THR A 62 -4.98 0.84 -0.36
N ILE A 63 -4.21 0.35 -1.33
CA ILE A 63 -3.22 -0.71 -1.12
C ILE A 63 -2.11 -0.24 -0.17
N GLN A 64 -1.61 0.99 -0.32
CA GLN A 64 -0.65 1.57 0.63
C GLN A 64 -1.21 1.67 2.04
N THR A 65 -2.46 2.13 2.19
CA THR A 65 -3.14 2.22 3.49
C THR A 65 -3.26 0.84 4.13
N GLN A 66 -3.63 -0.18 3.35
CA GLN A 66 -3.72 -1.54 3.85
C GLN A 66 -2.34 -2.12 4.20
N ALA A 67 -1.29 -1.77 3.44
CA ALA A 67 0.09 -2.16 3.73
C ALA A 67 0.59 -1.58 5.06
N HIS A 68 0.29 -0.30 5.36
CA HIS A 68 0.60 0.30 6.67
C HIS A 68 -0.06 -0.43 7.84
N LYS A 69 -1.27 -0.96 7.66
CA LYS A 69 -1.93 -1.78 8.71
C LYS A 69 -1.16 -3.07 8.99
N VAL A 70 -0.52 -3.68 7.99
CA VAL A 70 0.32 -4.89 8.19
C VAL A 70 1.51 -4.56 9.09
N THR A 71 2.16 -3.40 8.90
CA THR A 71 3.25 -2.95 9.77
C THR A 71 2.76 -2.66 11.20
N GLY A 72 1.61 -2.01 11.34
CA GLY A 72 1.01 -1.75 12.66
C GLY A 72 0.61 -3.03 13.39
N LEU A 73 0.06 -4.02 12.68
CA LEU A 73 -0.24 -5.34 13.26
C LEU A 73 1.04 -6.07 13.69
N ALA A 74 2.10 -6.02 12.89
CA ALA A 74 3.38 -6.62 13.26
C ALA A 74 3.96 -5.99 14.54
N GLN A 75 3.87 -4.66 14.70
CA GLN A 75 4.28 -3.96 15.92
C GLN A 75 3.48 -4.40 17.16
N ILE A 76 2.15 -4.52 17.02
CA ILE A 76 1.27 -4.95 18.12
C ILE A 76 1.59 -6.38 18.53
N ILE A 77 1.84 -7.27 17.57
CA ILE A 77 2.18 -8.67 17.86
C ILE A 77 3.57 -8.74 18.51
N GLU A 78 4.58 -8.02 18.02
CA GLU A 78 5.91 -8.01 18.64
C GLU A 78 5.87 -7.51 20.10
N TYR A 79 5.09 -6.45 20.36
CA TYR A 79 4.90 -5.96 21.73
C TYR A 79 4.25 -7.03 22.65
N ARG A 80 3.26 -7.77 22.14
CA ARG A 80 2.63 -8.88 22.88
C ARG A 80 3.61 -10.03 23.10
N ASP A 81 4.36 -10.41 22.07
CA ASP A 81 5.38 -11.47 22.14
C ASP A 81 6.45 -11.13 23.20
N GLN A 82 6.89 -9.86 23.29
CA GLN A 82 7.82 -9.40 24.33
C GLN A 82 7.19 -9.43 25.73
N THR A 83 5.94 -9.01 25.87
CA THR A 83 5.23 -8.99 27.16
C THR A 83 5.00 -10.41 27.68
N ASP A 84 4.60 -11.34 26.80
CA ASP A 84 4.39 -12.75 27.15
C ASP A 84 5.72 -13.43 27.49
N ALA A 85 6.81 -13.12 26.79
CA ALA A 85 8.15 -13.61 27.13
C ALA A 85 8.58 -13.18 28.55
N GLN A 86 8.36 -11.91 28.92
CA GLN A 86 8.63 -11.40 30.26
C GLN A 86 7.75 -12.06 31.33
N SER A 87 6.47 -12.30 31.03
CA SER A 87 5.52 -12.99 31.91
C SER A 87 5.94 -14.44 32.21
N TRP A 88 6.57 -15.11 31.25
CA TRP A 88 7.05 -16.49 31.41
C TRP A 88 8.45 -16.61 32.03
N GLY A 89 9.06 -15.50 32.44
CA GLY A 89 10.33 -15.50 33.18
C GLY A 89 11.58 -15.81 32.34
N PHE A 90 11.53 -15.53 31.03
CA PHE A 90 12.70 -15.53 30.14
C PHE A 90 13.31 -14.15 29.98
#